data_AF-A0A952UAX1-F1
#
_entry.id   AF-A0A952UAX1-F1
#
_cell.length_a   1.000
_cell.length_b   1.000
_cell.length_c   1.000
_cell.angle_alpha   90.00
_cell.angle_beta   90.00
_cell.angle_gamma   90.00
#
_symmetry.space_group_name_H-M   'P 1'
#
loop_
_entity.id
_entity.type
_entity.pdbx_description
1 polymer ?
#
loop_
_entity_poly.entity_id
_entity_poly.type
_entity_poly.pdbx_seq_one_letter_code
_entity_poly.pdbx_strand_id
1 'polypeptide(L)'
;MSEQNTPSLPKENLVPQKRYYVLRVRRYSLADWSGWIIWLLALGILFEFAITSLAEDEPQAGILAGVIAFGLLLAKIIVEVMKSIDLSNKYNDTQPPVNIDDNDDPAE
;
A
#
# COMPACT_ATOMS: atom_id res chain seq x y z
N MET A 1 -48.12 -20.67 44.29
CA MET A 1 -46.71 -21.06 44.05
C MET A 1 -46.71 -21.89 42.80
N SER A 2 -46.41 -21.27 41.65
CA SER A 2 -46.42 -21.91 40.34
C SER A 2 -45.12 -21.54 39.65
N GLU A 3 -44.15 -22.44 39.68
CA GLU A 3 -42.87 -22.31 38.99
C GLU A 3 -43.13 -22.34 37.47
N GLN A 4 -43.00 -21.20 36.81
CA GLN A 4 -42.96 -21.13 35.35
C GLN A 4 -41.59 -21.62 34.89
N ASN A 5 -41.60 -22.85 34.41
CA ASN A 5 -40.48 -23.54 33.78
C ASN A 5 -40.15 -22.82 32.45
N THR A 6 -39.08 -22.02 32.46
CA THR A 6 -38.56 -21.36 31.27
C THR A 6 -37.80 -22.39 30.41
N PRO A 7 -38.15 -22.59 29.13
CA PRO A 7 -37.34 -23.40 28.25
C PRO A 7 -36.03 -22.65 27.97
N SER A 8 -34.94 -23.13 28.56
CA SER A 8 -33.59 -22.69 28.24
C SER A 8 -33.30 -23.04 26.78
N LEU A 9 -33.13 -22.00 25.96
CA LEU A 9 -32.74 -22.14 24.57
C LEU A 9 -31.42 -22.95 24.48
N PRO A 10 -31.31 -23.87 23.51
CA PRO A 10 -30.09 -24.64 23.31
C PRO A 10 -28.96 -23.66 22.95
N LYS A 11 -27.84 -23.76 23.67
CA LYS A 11 -26.58 -23.09 23.34
C LYS A 11 -26.10 -23.61 21.98
N GLU A 12 -26.58 -23.00 20.90
CA GLU A 12 -26.06 -23.23 19.56
C GLU A 12 -24.57 -22.85 19.55
N ASN A 13 -23.75 -23.89 19.56
CA ASN A 13 -22.49 -24.00 18.85
C ASN A 13 -21.80 -22.66 18.57
N LEU A 14 -20.96 -22.23 19.52
CA LEU A 14 -19.83 -21.36 19.21
C LEU A 14 -18.89 -22.14 18.30
N VAL A 15 -19.21 -22.19 17.01
CA VAL A 15 -18.27 -22.59 15.97
C VAL A 15 -17.12 -21.60 16.09
N PRO A 16 -15.89 -22.03 16.44
CA PRO A 16 -14.76 -21.13 16.43
C PRO A 16 -14.65 -20.60 15.00
N GLN A 17 -14.96 -19.32 14.83
CA GLN A 17 -14.77 -18.58 13.58
C GLN A 17 -13.28 -18.70 13.23
N LYS A 18 -12.93 -19.73 12.46
CA LYS A 18 -11.60 -19.89 11.88
C LYS A 18 -11.39 -18.64 11.04
N ARG A 19 -10.58 -17.71 11.53
CA ARG A 19 -10.14 -16.57 10.74
C ARG A 19 -9.33 -17.14 9.59
N TYR A 20 -9.97 -17.28 8.44
CA TYR A 20 -9.29 -17.58 7.20
C TYR A 20 -8.45 -16.35 6.85
N TYR A 21 -7.17 -16.38 7.24
CA TYR A 21 -6.19 -15.45 6.71
C TYR A 21 -5.98 -15.84 5.26
N VAL A 22 -6.74 -15.20 4.37
CA VAL A 22 -6.53 -15.32 2.94
C VAL A 22 -5.25 -14.55 2.65
N LEU A 23 -4.10 -15.23 2.70
CA LEU A 23 -2.86 -14.71 2.13
C LEU A 23 -3.07 -14.57 0.63
N ARG A 24 -3.59 -13.42 0.21
CA ARG A 24 -3.62 -13.00 -1.18
C ARG A 24 -2.16 -12.72 -1.54
N VAL A 25 -1.44 -13.75 -2.00
CA VAL A 25 -0.10 -13.60 -2.54
C VAL A 25 -0.22 -12.67 -3.74
N ARG A 26 0.00 -11.39 -3.50
CA ARG A 26 0.05 -10.36 -4.52
C ARG A 26 1.30 -10.69 -5.33
N ARG A 27 1.13 -11.45 -6.41
CA ARG A 27 2.19 -11.67 -7.40
C ARG A 27 2.59 -10.27 -7.86
N TYR A 28 3.73 -9.78 -7.38
CA TYR A 28 4.32 -8.57 -7.91
C TYR A 28 4.48 -8.81 -9.40
N SER A 29 3.84 -7.96 -10.21
CA SER A 29 3.90 -8.10 -11.65
C SER A 29 5.36 -8.03 -12.05
N LEU A 30 5.84 -8.97 -12.87
CA LEU A 30 7.19 -8.92 -13.43
C LEU A 30 7.46 -7.55 -14.09
N ALA A 31 6.40 -6.90 -14.58
CA ALA A 31 6.43 -5.54 -15.12
C ALA A 31 6.83 -4.46 -14.08
N ASP A 32 6.39 -4.60 -12.83
CA ASP A 32 6.75 -3.66 -11.74
C ASP A 32 8.24 -3.79 -11.41
N TRP A 33 8.78 -5.01 -11.50
CA TRP A 33 10.20 -5.31 -11.30
C TRP A 33 11.06 -4.83 -12.47
N SER A 34 10.66 -5.11 -13.71
CA SER A 34 11.38 -4.63 -14.89
C SER A 34 11.37 -3.11 -15.00
N GLY A 35 10.28 -2.46 -14.58
CA GLY A 35 10.20 -1.00 -14.52
C GLY A 35 11.26 -0.39 -13.60
N TRP A 36 11.48 -1.01 -12.43
CA TRP A 36 12.55 -0.59 -11.50
C TRP A 36 13.94 -0.77 -12.10
N ILE A 37 14.20 -1.88 -12.78
CA ILE A 37 15.50 -2.15 -13.42
C ILE A 37 15.77 -1.13 -14.53
N ILE A 38 14.79 -0.90 -15.42
CA ILE A 38 14.93 0.07 -16.51
C ILE A 38 15.15 1.48 -15.96
N TRP A 39 14.47 1.83 -14.87
CA TRP A 39 14.63 3.12 -14.24
C TRP A 39 16.02 3.31 -13.61
N LEU A 40 16.54 2.30 -12.90
CA LEU A 40 17.91 2.31 -12.38
C LEU A 40 18.95 2.34 -13.50
N LEU A 41 18.71 1.63 -14.60
CA LEU A 41 19.58 1.62 -15.76
C LEU A 41 19.63 3.00 -16.43
N ALA A 42 18.47 3.65 -16.59
CA ALA A 42 18.40 5.02 -17.11
C ALA A 42 19.18 6.01 -16.22
N LEU A 43 19.03 5.91 -14.89
CA LEU A 43 19.81 6.72 -13.95
C LEU A 43 21.31 6.44 -14.04
N GLY A 44 21.71 5.17 -14.17
CA GLY A 44 23.11 4.78 -14.35
C GLY A 44 23.73 5.42 -15.60
N ILE A 45 23.02 5.36 -16.73
CA ILE A 45 23.47 5.98 -17.99
C ILE A 45 23.55 7.50 -17.85
N LEU A 46 22.56 8.15 -17.23
CA LEU A 46 22.59 9.60 -17.00
C LEU A 46 23.74 10.01 -16.07
N PHE A 47 24.04 9.19 -15.06
CA PHE A 47 25.13 9.44 -14.13
C PHE A 47 26.49 9.28 -14.81
N GLU A 48 26.66 8.23 -15.61
CA GLU A 48 27.85 8.04 -16.45
C GLU A 48 28.03 9.21 -17.41
N PHE A 49 26.96 9.64 -18.08
CA PHE A 49 26.98 10.80 -18.97
C PHE A 49 27.36 12.09 -18.24
N ALA A 50 26.86 12.30 -17.02
CA ALA A 50 27.20 13.48 -16.21
C ALA A 50 28.69 13.46 -15.78
N ILE A 51 29.24 12.29 -15.42
CA ILE A 51 30.66 12.15 -15.08
C ILE A 51 31.53 12.37 -16.32
N THR A 52 31.18 11.77 -17.46
CA THR A 52 31.91 11.94 -18.71
C THR A 52 31.90 13.39 -19.17
N SER A 53 30.74 14.06 -19.11
CA SER A 53 30.62 15.48 -19.43
C SER A 53 31.46 16.37 -18.52
N LEU A 54 31.59 16.02 -17.23
CA LEU A 54 32.47 16.73 -16.30
C LEU A 54 33.96 16.50 -16.65
N ALA A 55 34.31 15.31 -17.12
CA ALA A 55 35.67 14.98 -17.54
C ALA A 55 36.06 15.67 -18.86
N GLU A 56 35.09 15.96 -19.73
CA GLU A 56 35.28 16.65 -21.01
C GLU A 56 35.19 18.18 -20.90
N ASP A 57 35.02 18.73 -19.70
CA ASP A 57 34.91 20.19 -19.44
C ASP A 57 33.72 20.85 -20.17
N GLU A 58 32.65 20.08 -20.42
CA GLU A 58 31.40 20.55 -21.04
C GLU A 58 30.27 20.67 -20.00
N PRO A 59 30.28 21.66 -19.09
CA PRO A 59 29.36 21.72 -17.95
C PRO A 59 27.89 21.86 -18.35
N GLN A 60 27.60 22.38 -19.56
CA GLN A 60 26.23 22.52 -20.06
C GLN A 60 25.54 21.16 -20.24
N ALA A 61 26.26 20.16 -20.76
CA ALA A 61 25.73 18.82 -20.96
C ALA A 61 25.48 18.11 -19.61
N GLY A 62 26.37 18.29 -18.63
CA GLY A 62 26.24 17.74 -17.29
C GLY A 62 25.07 18.34 -16.52
N ILE A 63 24.85 19.65 -16.62
CA ILE A 63 23.68 20.32 -16.00
C ILE A 63 22.38 19.80 -16.61
N LEU A 64 22.32 19.67 -17.95
CA LEU A 64 21.13 19.15 -18.62
C LEU A 64 20.82 17.72 -18.16
N ALA A 65 21.82 16.84 -18.13
CA ALA A 65 21.68 15.48 -17.63
C ALA A 65 21.24 15.45 -16.16
N GLY A 66 21.80 16.32 -15.31
CA GLY A 66 21.40 16.45 -13.91
C GLY A 66 19.94 16.88 -13.75
N VAL A 67 19.45 17.84 -14.54
CA VAL A 67 18.05 18.27 -14.53
C VAL A 67 17.11 17.14 -14.95
N ILE A 68 17.48 16.39 -16.00
CA ILE A 68 16.68 15.25 -16.47
C ILE A 68 16.65 14.16 -15.39
N ALA A 69 17.79 13.83 -14.77
CA ALA A 69 17.86 12.84 -13.69
C ALA A 69 16.99 13.25 -12.49
N PHE A 70 17.06 14.52 -12.08
CA PHE A 70 16.23 15.05 -11.00
C PHE A 70 14.74 15.02 -11.34
N GLY A 71 14.37 15.36 -12.57
CA GLY A 71 13.00 15.25 -13.05
C GLY A 71 12.46 13.81 -13.00
N LEU A 72 13.27 12.83 -13.41
CA LEU A 72 12.92 11.40 -13.34
C LEU A 72 12.76 10.91 -11.90
N LEU A 73 13.58 11.41 -10.97
CA LEU A 73 13.47 11.13 -9.54
C LEU A 73 12.15 11.65 -8.97
N LEU A 74 11.82 12.91 -9.24
CA LEU A 74 10.56 13.50 -8.80
C LEU A 74 9.35 12.77 -9.38
N ALA A 75 9.37 12.44 -10.67
CA ALA A 75 8.29 11.70 -11.31
C ALA A 75 8.03 10.35 -10.60
N LYS A 76 9.08 9.62 -10.24
CA LYS A 76 8.93 8.34 -9.52
C LYS A 76 8.36 8.54 -8.11
N ILE A 77 8.80 9.56 -7.38
CA ILE A 77 8.26 9.89 -6.05
C ILE A 77 6.77 10.21 -6.14
N ILE A 78 6.37 11.05 -7.10
CA ILE A 78 4.96 11.44 -7.30
C ILE A 78 4.09 10.21 -7.58
N VAL A 79 4.53 9.33 -8.48
CA VAL A 79 3.79 8.09 -8.79
C VAL A 79 3.64 7.19 -7.56
N GLU A 80 4.68 7.08 -6.73
CA GLU A 80 4.62 6.27 -5.51
C GLU A 80 3.66 6.88 -4.47
N VAL A 81 3.67 8.20 -4.33
CA VAL A 81 2.74 8.93 -3.44
C VAL A 81 1.30 8.76 -3.91
N MET A 82 1.02 8.93 -5.21
CA MET A 82 -0.32 8.69 -5.77
C MET A 82 -0.79 7.25 -5.53
N LYS A 83 0.07 6.25 -5.76
CA LYS A 83 -0.23 4.84 -5.49
C LYS A 83 -0.51 4.59 -4.00
N SER A 84 0.19 5.27 -3.10
CA SER A 84 -0.02 5.18 -1.66
C SER A 84 -1.37 5.79 -1.22
N ILE A 85 -1.72 6.95 -1.79
CA ILE A 85 -3.01 7.62 -1.53
C ILE A 85 -4.18 6.75 -2.01
N ASP A 86 -4.09 6.20 -3.22
CA ASP A 86 -5.12 5.30 -3.77
C ASP A 86 -5.32 4.04 -2.91
N LEU A 87 -4.24 3.49 -2.35
CA LEU A 87 -4.31 2.34 -1.45
C LEU A 87 -4.96 2.70 -0.11
N SER A 88 -4.65 3.90 0.44
CA SER A 88 -5.27 4.40 1.67
C SER A 88 -6.77 4.63 1.49
N ASN A 89 -7.18 5.22 0.36
CA ASN A 89 -8.59 5.48 0.09
C ASN A 89 -9.40 4.19 -0.06
N LYS A 90 -8.87 3.19 -0.77
CA LYS A 90 -9.51 1.86 -0.89
C LYS A 90 -9.64 1.14 0.45
N TYR A 91 -8.70 1.32 1.37
CA TYR A 91 -8.75 0.66 2.67
C TYR A 91 -9.88 1.24 3.55
N ASN A 92 -10.09 2.55 3.49
CA ASN A 92 -11.16 3.22 4.26
C ASN A 92 -12.56 2.85 3.75
N ASP A 93 -12.74 2.64 2.44
CA ASP A 93 -14.03 2.23 1.85
C ASP A 93 -14.41 0.76 2.15
N THR A 94 -13.46 -0.08 2.56
CA THR A 94 -13.70 -1.53 2.78
C THR A 94 -13.95 -1.86 4.26
N GLN A 95 -13.90 -0.88 5.18
CA GLN A 95 -14.27 -1.13 6.57
C GLN A 95 -15.81 -1.25 6.64
N PRO A 96 -16.37 -2.42 6.98
CA PRO A 96 -17.80 -2.50 7.25
C PRO A 96 -18.11 -1.54 8.41
N PRO A 97 -19.25 -0.84 8.39
CA PRO A 97 -19.61 0.07 9.46
C PRO A 97 -19.54 -0.70 10.78
N VAL A 98 -18.74 -0.19 11.73
CA VAL A 98 -18.71 -0.69 13.10
C VAL A 98 -20.09 -0.38 13.67
N ASN A 99 -20.97 -1.39 13.69
CA ASN A 99 -22.21 -1.32 14.43
C ASN A 99 -21.82 -1.35 15.90
N ILE A 100 -21.66 -0.16 16.49
CA ILE A 100 -21.56 0.00 17.93
C ILE A 100 -22.99 -0.25 18.43
N ASP A 101 -23.25 -1.48 18.85
CA ASP A 101 -24.50 -1.84 19.51
C ASP A 101 -24.40 -1.28 20.94
N ASP A 102 -24.90 -0.06 21.14
CA ASP A 102 -24.90 0.71 22.40
C ASP A 102 -25.82 0.08 23.48
N ASN A 103 -25.97 -1.25 23.52
CA ASN A 103 -26.82 -1.98 24.46
C ASN A 103 -26.07 -2.53 25.69
N ASP A 104 -25.00 -1.85 26.12
CA ASP A 104 -24.42 -2.05 27.46
C ASP A 104 -25.05 -1.04 28.42
N ASP A 105 -26.33 -1.26 28.73
CA ASP A 105 -27.06 -0.58 29.81
C ASP A 105 -26.36 -0.90 31.15
N PRO A 106 -25.97 0.10 31.97
CA PRO A 106 -25.32 -0.15 33.25
C PRO A 106 -26.34 -0.77 34.21
N ALA A 107 -26.07 -2.01 34.64
CA ALA A 107 -26.80 -2.64 35.72
C ALA A 107 -26.74 -1.75 36.97
N GLU A 108 -27.91 -1.26 37.40
CA GLU A 108 -28.16 -0.64 38.71
C GLU A 108 -27.81 -1.55 39.89
#